data_AF-A0A212A888-F1
#
_entry.id   AF-A0A212A888-F1
#
_cell.length_a   1.000
_cell.length_b   1.000
_cell.length_c   1.000
_cell.angle_alpha   90.00
_cell.angle_beta   90.00
_cell.angle_gamma   90.00
#
_symmetry.space_group_name_H-M   'P 1'
#
loop_
_entity.id
_entity.type
_entity.pdbx_description
1 polymer ?
#
loop_
_entity_poly.entity_id
_entity_poly.type
_entity_poly.pdbx_seq_one_letter_code
_entity_poly.pdbx_strand_id
1 'polypeptide(L)'
;MGQGMALMRKALVATIGLALMTLAGCGDLQDSRTLLRDVVMGAGDRPQPTPMPQVTQAMLAQQKTPLISAHVERTGGNALLALAGRNAGVDTYVSGDGSTLAFREGVLVATRGLAGADLMSADVPSRAVISAGAGQHQRRMFYIDGDNQSYGRSFLCDLGNIGRENLVVAERSFATRHIIERCTSEDISFENAYWIDDSGVIRGSRQWVSPYLGWVELRQLKD
;
A
#
# COMPACT_ATOMS: atom_id res chain seq x y z
N MET A 1 -10.05 73.31 -40.92
CA MET A 1 -11.38 72.70 -41.15
C MET A 1 -11.42 71.38 -40.37
N GLY A 2 -12.41 71.22 -39.47
CA GLY A 2 -12.66 70.04 -38.61
C GLY A 2 -11.72 69.93 -37.40
N GLN A 3 -12.06 70.45 -36.21
CA GLN A 3 -12.86 69.81 -35.13
C GLN A 3 -12.36 68.38 -34.80
N GLY A 4 -12.01 68.00 -33.57
CA GLY A 4 -12.09 68.67 -32.28
C GLY A 4 -11.83 67.65 -31.15
N MET A 5 -11.92 68.16 -29.91
CA MET A 5 -12.04 67.46 -28.64
C MET A 5 -10.77 66.87 -27.99
N ALA A 6 -10.17 67.73 -27.16
CA ALA A 6 -9.55 67.35 -25.90
C ALA A 6 -10.53 66.61 -24.99
N LEU A 7 -10.05 65.74 -24.09
CA LEU A 7 -10.41 65.77 -22.66
C LEU A 7 -9.63 64.74 -21.81
N MET A 8 -8.93 65.29 -20.82
CA MET A 8 -8.70 64.80 -19.45
C MET A 8 -8.20 63.36 -19.21
N ARG A 9 -6.89 63.24 -18.95
CA ARG A 9 -6.32 62.16 -18.14
C ARG A 9 -6.56 62.44 -16.65
N LYS A 10 -7.51 61.74 -16.03
CA LYS A 10 -7.61 61.60 -14.57
C LYS A 10 -7.00 60.28 -14.13
N ALA A 11 -6.10 60.36 -13.15
CA ALA A 11 -5.50 59.22 -12.47
C ALA A 11 -6.56 58.39 -11.73
N LEU A 12 -6.46 57.07 -11.78
CA LEU A 12 -7.13 56.18 -10.84
C LEU A 12 -6.19 55.02 -10.46
N VAL A 13 -5.99 54.89 -9.16
CA VAL A 13 -5.28 53.83 -8.44
C VAL A 13 -6.02 52.50 -8.65
N ALA A 14 -5.30 51.41 -8.94
CA ALA A 14 -5.85 50.05 -8.91
C ALA A 14 -4.86 49.09 -8.23
N THR A 15 -5.25 48.75 -7.00
CA THR A 15 -4.70 47.74 -6.09
C THR A 15 -4.72 46.36 -6.74
N ILE A 16 -3.56 45.71 -6.89
CA ILE A 16 -3.48 44.30 -7.30
C ILE A 16 -3.52 43.44 -6.02
N GLY A 17 -4.67 42.80 -5.81
CA GLY A 17 -4.95 41.91 -4.69
C GLY A 17 -4.18 40.59 -4.79
N LEU A 18 -3.54 40.25 -3.66
CA LEU A 18 -2.82 39.03 -3.40
C LEU A 18 -3.80 37.85 -3.26
N ALA A 19 -3.98 37.06 -4.32
CA ALA A 19 -4.72 35.81 -4.25
C ALA A 19 -3.81 34.69 -3.72
N LEU A 20 -3.71 34.59 -2.39
CA LEU A 20 -3.13 33.43 -1.71
C LEU A 20 -4.10 32.25 -1.83
N MET A 21 -3.85 31.35 -2.79
CA MET A 21 -4.50 30.04 -2.82
C MET A 21 -3.98 29.21 -1.64
N THR A 22 -4.79 29.06 -0.61
CA THR A 22 -4.51 28.15 0.51
C THR A 22 -4.67 26.71 0.03
N LEU A 23 -3.56 25.99 -0.20
CA LEU A 23 -3.57 24.54 -0.34
C LEU A 23 -3.90 23.91 1.02
N ALA A 24 -5.20 23.74 1.30
CA ALA A 24 -5.68 22.92 2.41
C ALA A 24 -5.64 21.45 2.00
N GLY A 25 -4.47 20.80 2.11
CA GLY A 25 -4.29 19.39 1.74
C GLY A 25 -3.66 18.49 2.81
N CYS A 26 -3.18 19.03 3.94
CA CYS A 26 -2.41 18.24 4.92
C CYS A 26 -3.23 17.61 6.05
N GLY A 27 -4.55 17.78 6.09
CA GLY A 27 -5.36 17.34 7.23
C GLY A 27 -5.52 15.81 7.34
N ASP A 28 -5.67 15.12 6.21
CA ASP A 28 -6.09 13.71 6.20
C ASP A 28 -5.01 12.74 6.69
N LEU A 29 -3.75 13.04 6.33
CA LEU A 29 -2.59 12.30 6.79
C LEU A 29 -2.31 12.52 8.29
N GLN A 30 -2.81 13.62 8.89
CA GLN A 30 -2.53 13.94 10.28
C GLN A 30 -3.34 13.07 11.25
N ASP A 31 -4.61 12.79 10.93
CA ASP A 31 -5.48 11.89 11.72
C ASP A 31 -5.01 10.43 11.65
N SER A 32 -4.45 10.00 10.51
CA SER A 32 -3.87 8.66 10.42
C SER A 32 -2.54 8.56 11.15
N ARG A 33 -1.71 9.62 11.10
CA ARG A 33 -0.43 9.67 11.84
C ARG A 33 -0.62 9.56 13.35
N THR A 34 -1.71 10.05 13.93
CA THR A 34 -1.97 9.88 15.37
C THR A 34 -2.25 8.42 15.70
N LEU A 35 -3.13 7.74 14.97
CA LEU A 35 -3.33 6.28 15.18
C LEU A 35 -2.05 5.47 14.94
N LEU A 36 -1.30 5.79 13.88
CA LEU A 36 -0.02 5.13 13.60
C LEU A 36 0.97 5.32 14.77
N ARG A 37 1.01 6.52 15.37
CA ARG A 37 1.86 6.82 16.53
C ARG A 37 1.35 6.17 17.81
N ASP A 38 0.06 6.16 18.08
CA ASP A 38 -0.50 5.55 19.28
C ASP A 38 -0.30 4.04 19.30
N VAL A 39 -0.33 3.41 18.12
CA VAL A 39 0.04 2.00 17.92
C VAL A 39 1.53 1.76 18.16
N VAL A 40 2.41 2.68 17.73
CA VAL A 40 3.87 2.56 17.87
C VAL A 40 4.36 2.91 19.29
N MET A 41 3.78 3.91 19.94
CA MET A 41 4.18 4.41 21.26
C MET A 41 3.63 3.58 22.44
N GLY A 42 2.76 2.59 22.17
CA GLY A 42 2.39 1.57 23.15
C GLY A 42 3.49 0.53 23.43
N ALA A 43 4.61 0.58 22.69
CA ALA A 43 5.76 -0.31 22.85
C ALA A 43 6.77 0.27 23.85
N GLY A 44 6.63 -0.10 25.13
CA GLY A 44 7.66 0.10 26.14
C GLY A 44 8.92 -0.72 25.88
N ASP A 45 10.03 -0.24 26.42
CA ASP A 45 11.43 -0.61 26.19
C ASP A 45 11.78 -2.09 26.49
N ARG A 46 11.29 -3.05 25.67
CA ARG A 46 11.77 -4.45 25.55
C ARG A 46 11.48 -5.01 24.15
N PRO A 47 12.38 -5.78 23.52
CA PRO A 47 12.08 -6.51 22.29
C PRO A 47 11.22 -7.74 22.63
N GLN A 48 9.95 -7.50 22.88
CA GLN A 48 8.90 -8.51 22.93
C GLN A 48 8.07 -8.31 21.66
N PRO A 49 7.64 -9.38 20.94
CA PRO A 49 6.76 -9.23 19.80
C PRO A 49 5.51 -8.52 20.28
N THR A 50 5.39 -7.23 20.02
CA THR A 50 4.27 -6.43 20.49
C THR A 50 3.04 -6.99 19.77
N PRO A 51 2.02 -7.50 20.49
CA PRO A 51 0.78 -7.88 19.85
C PRO A 51 0.28 -6.65 19.10
N MET A 52 0.02 -6.80 17.80
CA MET A 52 -0.52 -5.72 16.99
C MET A 52 -1.76 -5.18 17.72
N PRO A 53 -1.88 -3.85 17.97
CA PRO A 53 -3.03 -3.32 18.68
C PRO A 53 -4.31 -3.79 17.99
N GLN A 54 -5.29 -4.22 18.78
CA GLN A 54 -6.54 -4.69 18.21
C GLN A 54 -7.24 -3.52 17.51
N VAL A 55 -7.13 -3.49 16.19
CA VAL A 55 -7.82 -2.53 15.34
C VAL A 55 -9.30 -2.88 15.38
N THR A 56 -10.10 -1.99 15.97
CA THR A 56 -11.56 -2.14 16.04
C THR A 56 -12.23 -1.38 14.90
N GLN A 57 -13.48 -1.75 14.57
CA GLN A 57 -14.28 -0.97 13.63
C GLN A 57 -14.50 0.47 14.10
N ALA A 58 -14.63 0.69 15.42
CA ALA A 58 -14.79 2.02 15.99
C ALA A 58 -13.58 2.93 15.75
N MET A 59 -12.36 2.38 15.79
CA MET A 59 -11.14 3.11 15.45
C MET A 59 -11.11 3.42 13.95
N LEU A 60 -11.42 2.43 13.10
CA LEU A 60 -11.42 2.60 11.64
C LEU A 60 -12.49 3.57 11.14
N ALA A 61 -13.62 3.68 11.84
CA ALA A 61 -14.70 4.62 11.52
C ALA A 61 -14.26 6.08 11.67
N GLN A 62 -13.30 6.36 12.56
CA GLN A 62 -12.76 7.71 12.76
C GLN A 62 -11.71 8.10 11.72
N GLN A 63 -11.23 7.13 10.95
CA GLN A 63 -10.21 7.33 9.93
C GLN A 63 -10.85 7.72 8.61
N LYS A 64 -10.17 8.59 7.87
CA LYS A 64 -10.59 9.05 6.53
C LYS A 64 -9.69 8.50 5.43
N THR A 65 -8.43 8.26 5.75
CA THR A 65 -7.45 7.63 4.85
C THR A 65 -7.62 6.11 4.82
N PRO A 66 -7.44 5.46 3.65
CA PRO A 66 -7.35 4.01 3.57
C PRO A 66 -6.21 3.45 4.42
N LEU A 67 -6.45 2.30 5.05
CA LEU A 67 -5.54 1.68 6.01
C LEU A 67 -5.37 0.19 5.73
N ILE A 68 -4.14 -0.29 5.90
CA ILE A 68 -3.80 -1.71 5.90
C ILE A 68 -3.01 -2.05 7.17
N SER A 69 -3.04 -3.31 7.57
CA SER A 69 -2.00 -3.87 8.45
C SER A 69 -1.03 -4.73 7.65
N ALA A 70 0.23 -4.74 8.06
CA ALA A 70 1.27 -5.60 7.52
C ALA A 70 2.01 -6.32 8.65
N HIS A 71 2.30 -7.61 8.42
CA HIS A 71 3.18 -8.43 9.26
C HIS A 71 4.28 -9.04 8.40
N VAL A 72 5.54 -8.74 8.68
CA VAL A 72 6.69 -9.35 8.03
C VAL A 72 7.09 -10.59 8.82
N GLU A 73 6.83 -11.77 8.28
CA GLU A 73 6.91 -13.04 9.02
C GLU A 73 8.29 -13.27 9.61
N ARG A 74 9.34 -12.97 8.85
CA ARG A 74 10.69 -13.35 9.25
C ARG A 74 11.26 -12.50 10.36
N THR A 75 10.96 -11.20 10.35
CA THR A 75 11.43 -10.28 11.38
C THR A 75 10.44 -10.15 12.53
N GLY A 76 9.21 -10.64 12.35
CA GLY A 76 8.10 -10.40 13.27
C GLY A 76 7.60 -8.95 13.26
N GLY A 77 8.06 -8.13 12.30
CA GLY A 77 7.70 -6.72 12.20
C GLY A 77 6.21 -6.56 11.93
N ASN A 78 5.54 -5.68 12.68
CA ASN A 78 4.12 -5.39 12.53
C ASN A 78 3.91 -3.90 12.41
N ALA A 79 3.08 -3.48 11.45
CA ALA A 79 2.74 -2.08 11.28
C ALA A 79 1.31 -1.90 10.76
N LEU A 80 0.70 -0.79 11.16
CA LEU A 80 -0.37 -0.18 10.40
C LEU A 80 0.25 0.75 9.35
N LEU A 81 -0.36 0.81 8.17
CA LEU A 81 0.08 1.70 7.11
C LEU A 81 -1.10 2.46 6.55
N ALA A 82 -0.90 3.76 6.32
CA ALA A 82 -1.89 4.65 5.70
C ALA A 82 -1.51 4.94 4.25
N LEU A 83 -2.52 5.10 3.39
CA LEU A 83 -2.30 5.48 2.00
C LEU A 83 -1.60 6.86 1.95
N ALA A 84 -0.38 6.88 1.44
CA ALA A 84 0.42 8.10 1.28
C ALA A 84 0.19 8.76 -0.08
N GLY A 85 -0.09 7.97 -1.12
CA GLY A 85 -0.30 8.48 -2.45
C GLY A 85 -0.65 7.40 -3.48
N ARG A 86 -1.18 7.86 -4.61
CA ARG A 86 -1.54 7.03 -5.75
C ARG A 86 -0.93 7.61 -7.02
N ASN A 87 -0.17 6.80 -7.76
CA ASN A 87 0.50 7.21 -8.99
C ASN A 87 0.41 6.08 -10.03
N ALA A 88 -0.11 6.38 -11.23
CA ALA A 88 -0.20 5.41 -12.34
C ALA A 88 -0.81 4.04 -11.95
N GLY A 89 -1.85 4.06 -11.10
CA GLY A 89 -2.53 2.86 -10.61
C GLY A 89 -1.74 2.05 -9.57
N VAL A 90 -0.71 2.66 -8.95
CA VAL A 90 0.04 2.11 -7.82
C VAL A 90 -0.27 2.91 -6.57
N ASP A 91 -0.67 2.20 -5.52
CA ASP A 91 -0.98 2.74 -4.20
C ASP A 91 0.22 2.54 -3.29
N THR A 92 0.74 3.62 -2.72
CA THR A 92 1.84 3.55 -1.75
C THR A 92 1.30 3.79 -0.37
N TYR A 93 1.50 2.81 0.51
CA TYR A 93 1.15 2.88 1.93
C TYR A 93 2.43 3.09 2.75
N VAL A 94 2.34 3.90 3.81
CA VAL A 94 3.46 4.26 4.68
C VAL A 94 3.14 3.94 6.14
N SER A 95 4.09 3.33 6.86
CA SER A 95 4.03 3.07 8.30
C SER A 95 4.53 4.26 9.12
N GLY A 96 4.31 4.20 10.44
CA GLY A 96 4.78 5.23 11.37
C GLY A 96 6.30 5.41 11.43
N ASP A 97 7.07 4.38 11.10
CA ASP A 97 8.55 4.40 11.02
C ASP A 97 9.09 4.82 9.64
N GLY A 98 8.20 5.12 8.69
CA GLY A 98 8.55 5.56 7.34
C GLY A 98 8.77 4.44 6.32
N SER A 99 8.67 3.16 6.71
CA SER A 99 8.68 2.05 5.75
C SER A 99 7.47 2.15 4.80
N THR A 100 7.63 1.67 3.57
CA THR A 100 6.55 1.73 2.57
C THR A 100 6.32 0.40 1.87
N LEU A 101 5.07 0.17 1.51
CA LEU A 101 4.63 -0.92 0.66
C LEU A 101 3.82 -0.34 -0.50
N ALA A 102 4.11 -0.77 -1.72
CA ALA A 102 3.43 -0.30 -2.92
C ALA A 102 2.67 -1.44 -3.59
N PHE A 103 1.43 -1.17 -4.00
CA PHE A 103 0.51 -2.17 -4.53
C PHE A 103 -0.12 -1.72 -5.85
N ARG A 104 -0.31 -2.67 -6.77
CA ARG A 104 -1.21 -2.50 -7.91
C ARG A 104 -2.43 -3.39 -7.66
N GLU A 105 -3.58 -2.77 -7.44
CA GLU A 105 -4.83 -3.49 -7.16
C GLU A 105 -4.73 -4.51 -6.00
N GLY A 106 -3.94 -4.21 -4.96
CA GLY A 106 -3.69 -5.12 -3.83
C GLY A 106 -2.60 -6.17 -4.03
N VAL A 107 -1.98 -6.25 -5.22
CA VAL A 107 -0.82 -7.10 -5.48
C VAL A 107 0.46 -6.29 -5.23
N LEU A 108 1.37 -6.82 -4.40
CA LEU A 108 2.59 -6.13 -3.99
C LEU A 108 3.55 -5.94 -5.18
N VAL A 109 4.00 -4.71 -5.40
CA VAL A 109 4.93 -4.35 -6.48
C VAL A 109 6.25 -3.76 -5.99
N ALA A 110 6.30 -3.19 -4.79
CA ALA A 110 7.55 -2.72 -4.20
C ALA A 110 7.47 -2.60 -2.67
N THR A 111 8.63 -2.61 -2.02
CA THR A 111 8.83 -2.29 -0.60
C THR A 111 9.97 -1.30 -0.44
N ARG A 112 9.96 -0.50 0.65
CA ARG A 112 11.11 0.30 1.08
C ARG A 112 11.22 0.32 2.60
N GLY A 113 12.44 0.21 3.11
CA GLY A 113 12.73 0.37 4.54
C GLY A 113 12.41 -0.86 5.37
N LEU A 114 12.05 -1.99 4.74
CA LEU A 114 11.97 -3.25 5.45
C LEU A 114 13.40 -3.69 5.73
N ALA A 115 13.76 -3.91 7.01
CA ALA A 115 15.13 -4.22 7.44
C ALA A 115 15.72 -5.47 6.74
N GLY A 116 16.23 -5.30 5.51
CA GLY A 116 16.54 -6.38 4.58
C GLY A 116 16.52 -5.99 3.10
N ALA A 117 16.59 -6.99 2.23
CA ALA A 117 16.54 -6.79 0.78
C ALA A 117 15.11 -6.49 0.30
N ASP A 118 14.84 -5.20 0.10
CA ASP A 118 13.58 -4.67 -0.42
C ASP A 118 13.28 -5.15 -1.85
N LEU A 119 12.00 -5.33 -2.15
CA LEU A 119 11.51 -5.47 -3.51
C LEU A 119 11.51 -4.10 -4.18
N MET A 120 12.42 -3.88 -5.13
CA MET A 120 12.56 -2.56 -5.75
C MET A 120 11.44 -2.26 -6.75
N SER A 121 11.04 -3.26 -7.54
CA SER A 121 9.87 -3.25 -8.41
C SER A 121 9.47 -4.68 -8.79
N ALA A 122 8.26 -4.86 -9.31
CA ALA A 122 7.83 -6.14 -9.88
C ALA A 122 6.82 -5.98 -11.02
N ASP A 123 6.97 -6.83 -12.04
CA ASP A 123 5.93 -7.12 -13.02
C ASP A 123 5.07 -8.26 -12.47
N VAL A 124 3.80 -7.97 -12.19
CA VAL A 124 2.87 -8.84 -11.48
C VAL A 124 1.58 -9.01 -12.28
N PRO A 125 0.83 -10.12 -12.10
CA PRO A 125 -0.50 -10.26 -12.68
C PRO A 125 -1.45 -9.19 -12.15
N SER A 126 -2.49 -8.86 -12.92
CA SER A 126 -3.59 -8.02 -12.43
C SER A 126 -4.40 -8.74 -11.36
N ARG A 127 -5.16 -7.98 -10.56
CA ARG A 127 -6.10 -8.57 -9.60
C ARG A 127 -7.14 -9.45 -10.27
N ALA A 128 -7.52 -9.13 -11.51
CA ALA A 128 -8.46 -9.94 -12.29
C ALA A 128 -7.89 -11.33 -12.61
N VAL A 129 -6.61 -11.42 -12.97
CA VAL A 129 -5.92 -12.71 -13.21
C VAL A 129 -5.84 -13.52 -11.92
N ILE A 130 -5.39 -12.92 -10.82
CA ILE A 130 -5.38 -13.58 -9.50
C ILE A 130 -6.80 -14.05 -9.12
N SER A 131 -7.80 -13.20 -9.32
CA SER A 131 -9.20 -13.49 -8.99
C SER A 131 -9.81 -14.63 -9.79
N ALA A 132 -9.32 -14.90 -11.01
CA ALA A 132 -9.75 -16.05 -11.78
C ALA A 132 -9.40 -17.38 -11.08
N GLY A 133 -8.30 -17.39 -10.30
CA GLY A 133 -7.93 -18.53 -9.45
C GLY A 133 -7.53 -19.78 -10.21
N ALA A 134 -7.16 -19.64 -11.48
CA ALA A 134 -6.74 -20.72 -12.36
C ALA A 134 -5.80 -20.19 -13.45
N GLY A 135 -4.92 -21.05 -13.94
CA GLY A 135 -4.02 -20.77 -15.06
C GLY A 135 -2.64 -20.27 -14.63
N GLN A 136 -1.79 -20.08 -15.63
CA GLN A 136 -0.39 -19.74 -15.45
C GLN A 136 -0.08 -18.31 -15.87
N HIS A 137 0.88 -17.69 -15.19
CA HIS A 137 1.45 -16.41 -15.58
C HIS A 137 2.91 -16.30 -15.12
N GLN A 138 3.59 -15.26 -15.58
CA GLN A 138 4.94 -14.95 -15.10
C GLN A 138 4.90 -13.84 -14.04
N ARG A 139 5.87 -13.87 -13.13
CA ARG A 139 6.25 -12.72 -12.29
C ARG A 139 7.69 -12.37 -12.55
N ARG A 140 8.01 -11.09 -12.55
CA ARG A 140 9.40 -10.62 -12.58
C ARG A 140 9.62 -9.67 -11.43
N MET A 141 10.62 -9.94 -10.60
CA MET A 141 10.90 -9.19 -9.38
C MET A 141 12.31 -8.64 -9.46
N PHE A 142 12.45 -7.35 -9.19
CA PHE A 142 13.71 -6.63 -9.31
C PHE A 142 14.21 -6.18 -7.95
N TYR A 143 15.51 -6.31 -7.77
CA TYR A 143 16.23 -6.06 -6.53
C TYR A 143 17.49 -5.23 -6.81
N ILE A 144 18.15 -4.82 -5.74
CA ILE A 144 19.48 -4.24 -5.77
C ILE A 144 20.41 -5.11 -4.93
N ASP A 145 21.63 -5.37 -5.42
CA ASP A 145 22.66 -6.10 -4.69
C ASP A 145 23.58 -5.20 -3.85
N GLY A 146 24.59 -5.79 -3.20
CA GLY A 146 25.54 -5.05 -2.36
C GLY A 146 26.40 -4.03 -3.12
N ASP A 147 26.54 -4.18 -4.44
CA ASP A 147 27.29 -3.28 -5.33
C ASP A 147 26.38 -2.23 -5.99
N ASN A 148 25.16 -2.09 -5.47
CA ASN A 148 24.14 -1.18 -5.96
C ASN A 148 23.72 -1.45 -7.43
N GLN A 149 23.86 -2.68 -7.90
CA GLN A 149 23.43 -3.10 -9.23
C GLN A 149 22.02 -3.69 -9.17
N SER A 150 21.20 -3.35 -10.18
CA SER A 150 19.87 -3.93 -10.30
C SER A 150 19.95 -5.31 -10.94
N TYR A 151 19.24 -6.27 -10.35
CA TYR A 151 19.07 -7.61 -10.93
C TYR A 151 17.61 -8.05 -10.83
N GLY A 152 17.19 -8.89 -11.78
CA GLY A 152 15.83 -9.40 -11.88
C GLY A 152 15.77 -10.92 -11.67
N ARG A 153 14.69 -11.40 -11.07
CA ARG A 153 14.32 -12.81 -10.99
C ARG A 153 12.98 -13.03 -11.64
N SER A 154 12.88 -14.07 -12.47
CA SER A 154 11.64 -14.44 -13.15
C SER A 154 11.11 -15.75 -12.60
N PHE A 155 9.80 -15.82 -12.40
CA PHE A 155 9.10 -16.98 -11.88
C PHE A 155 7.95 -17.35 -12.80
N LEU A 156 7.74 -18.65 -12.99
CA LEU A 156 6.51 -19.18 -13.57
C LEU A 156 5.58 -19.51 -12.42
N CYS A 157 4.36 -18.98 -12.46
CA CYS A 157 3.39 -19.11 -11.40
C CYS A 157 2.13 -19.81 -11.90
N ASP A 158 1.55 -20.66 -11.06
CA ASP A 158 0.29 -21.35 -11.30
C ASP A 158 -0.72 -20.98 -10.20
N LEU A 159 -1.93 -20.60 -10.61
CA LEU A 159 -3.01 -20.19 -9.73
C LEU A 159 -3.95 -21.36 -9.46
N GLY A 160 -4.34 -21.51 -8.20
CA GLY A 160 -5.34 -22.48 -7.76
C GLY A 160 -6.31 -21.89 -6.75
N ASN A 161 -7.60 -22.10 -6.98
CA ASN A 161 -8.66 -21.78 -6.03
C ASN A 161 -8.83 -22.93 -5.02
N ILE A 162 -8.59 -22.64 -3.74
CA ILE A 162 -8.64 -23.61 -2.63
C ILE A 162 -10.06 -23.74 -2.05
N GLY A 163 -10.96 -22.82 -2.40
CA GLY A 163 -12.35 -22.83 -1.96
C GLY A 163 -12.76 -21.51 -1.33
N ARG A 164 -13.88 -21.55 -0.61
CA ARG A 164 -14.43 -20.40 0.11
C ARG A 164 -14.16 -20.54 1.60
N GLU A 165 -13.76 -19.45 2.22
CA GLU A 165 -13.67 -19.33 3.68
C GLU A 165 -13.98 -17.91 4.13
N ASN A 166 -14.36 -17.78 5.40
CA ASN A 166 -14.59 -16.47 6.00
C ASN A 166 -13.27 -15.93 6.54
N LEU A 167 -12.91 -14.71 6.12
CA LEU A 167 -11.79 -13.97 6.67
C LEU A 167 -12.29 -12.89 7.61
N VAL A 168 -11.80 -12.89 8.85
CA VAL A 168 -12.07 -11.80 9.80
C VAL A 168 -11.00 -10.72 9.67
N VAL A 169 -11.42 -9.48 9.44
CA VAL A 169 -10.57 -8.30 9.40
C VAL A 169 -11.17 -7.24 10.31
N ALA A 170 -10.43 -6.85 11.36
CA ALA A 170 -10.86 -5.87 12.36
C ALA A 170 -12.31 -6.10 12.81
N GLU A 171 -12.62 -7.25 13.42
CA GLU A 171 -13.96 -7.63 13.92
C GLU A 171 -15.05 -7.88 12.86
N ARG A 172 -14.76 -7.63 11.57
CA ARG A 172 -15.71 -7.86 10.48
C ARG A 172 -15.36 -9.15 9.74
N SER A 173 -16.36 -10.02 9.58
CA SER A 173 -16.24 -11.24 8.77
C SER A 173 -16.57 -10.95 7.31
N PHE A 174 -15.71 -11.40 6.40
CA PHE A 174 -15.88 -11.33 4.96
C PHE A 174 -15.94 -12.75 4.39
N ALA A 175 -16.98 -13.04 3.62
CA ALA A 175 -16.98 -14.26 2.79
C ALA A 175 -15.97 -14.08 1.65
N THR A 176 -14.97 -14.96 1.58
CA THR A 176 -13.88 -14.84 0.62
C THR A 176 -13.65 -16.13 -0.15
N ARG A 177 -13.08 -16.00 -1.35
CA ARG A 177 -12.41 -17.09 -2.06
C ARG A 177 -10.94 -17.05 -1.71
N HIS A 178 -10.37 -18.19 -1.38
CA HIS A 178 -8.95 -18.34 -1.08
C HIS A 178 -8.23 -18.84 -2.33
N ILE A 179 -7.40 -17.97 -2.90
CA ILE A 179 -6.56 -18.27 -4.06
C ILE A 179 -5.12 -18.43 -3.61
N ILE A 180 -4.48 -19.47 -4.13
CA ILE A 180 -3.06 -19.74 -3.97
C ILE A 180 -2.35 -19.52 -5.31
N GLU A 181 -1.20 -18.85 -5.28
CA GLU A 181 -0.30 -18.64 -6.42
C GLU A 181 1.03 -19.34 -6.09
N ARG A 182 1.36 -20.41 -6.80
CA ARG A 182 2.61 -21.16 -6.62
C ARG A 182 3.61 -20.75 -7.67
N CYS A 183 4.69 -20.11 -7.26
CA CYS A 183 5.71 -19.59 -8.14
C CYS A 183 7.00 -20.37 -8.02
N THR A 184 7.61 -20.71 -9.16
CA THR A 184 8.86 -21.44 -9.22
C THR A 184 9.84 -20.82 -10.21
N SER A 185 11.12 -21.00 -9.92
CA SER A 185 12.28 -20.72 -10.75
C SER A 185 13.27 -21.89 -10.57
N GLU A 186 14.47 -21.79 -11.14
CA GLU A 186 15.47 -22.86 -11.01
C GLU A 186 15.91 -23.11 -9.56
N ASP A 187 16.08 -22.04 -8.76
CA ASP A 187 16.65 -22.09 -7.41
C ASP A 187 15.63 -21.77 -6.29
N ILE A 188 14.51 -21.13 -6.62
CA ILE A 188 13.55 -20.63 -5.63
C ILE A 188 12.12 -21.06 -5.99
N SER A 189 11.39 -21.52 -4.97
CA SER A 189 9.94 -21.67 -5.01
C SER A 189 9.29 -20.98 -3.81
N PHE A 190 8.10 -20.42 -4.02
CA PHE A 190 7.30 -19.83 -2.97
C PHE A 190 5.81 -19.89 -3.31
N GLU A 191 4.98 -19.67 -2.29
CA GLU A 191 3.53 -19.63 -2.41
C GLU A 191 3.01 -18.29 -1.89
N ASN A 192 2.19 -17.61 -2.68
CA ASN A 192 1.39 -16.47 -2.23
C ASN A 192 -0.06 -16.91 -2.02
N ALA A 193 -0.75 -16.25 -1.10
CA ALA A 193 -2.14 -16.49 -0.79
C ALA A 193 -2.95 -15.19 -0.86
N TYR A 194 -4.19 -15.27 -1.35
CA TYR A 194 -5.09 -14.14 -1.52
C TYR A 194 -6.51 -14.51 -1.09
N TRP A 195 -7.10 -13.68 -0.23
CA TRP A 195 -8.49 -13.80 0.23
C TRP A 195 -9.32 -12.69 -0.40
N ILE A 196 -10.17 -13.07 -1.36
CA ILE A 196 -10.87 -12.13 -2.23
C ILE A 196 -12.36 -12.21 -1.94
N ASP A 197 -12.98 -11.09 -1.58
CA ASP A 197 -14.43 -11.06 -1.34
C ASP A 197 -15.23 -11.10 -2.65
N ASP A 198 -16.56 -11.23 -2.53
CA ASP A 198 -17.46 -11.30 -3.69
C ASP A 198 -17.48 -10.00 -4.52
N SER A 199 -16.99 -8.87 -3.99
CA SER A 199 -16.81 -7.61 -4.75
C SER A 199 -15.49 -7.58 -5.54
N GLY A 200 -14.64 -8.58 -5.37
CA GLY A 200 -13.32 -8.66 -6.00
C GLY A 200 -12.22 -7.94 -5.22
N VAL A 201 -12.47 -7.47 -4.00
CA VAL A 201 -11.45 -6.81 -3.17
C VAL A 201 -10.63 -7.87 -2.46
N ILE A 202 -9.30 -7.72 -2.49
CA ILE A 202 -8.37 -8.54 -1.70
C ILE A 202 -8.46 -8.06 -0.25
N ARG A 203 -9.19 -8.81 0.59
CA ARG A 203 -9.36 -8.50 2.02
C ARG A 203 -8.16 -8.90 2.86
N GLY A 204 -7.38 -9.86 2.37
CA GLY A 204 -6.05 -10.12 2.89
C GLY A 204 -5.20 -10.87 1.89
N SER A 205 -3.90 -10.89 2.15
CA SER A 205 -2.94 -11.64 1.32
C SER A 205 -1.69 -11.99 2.11
N ARG A 206 -1.01 -13.04 1.70
CA ARG A 206 0.36 -13.39 2.12
C ARG A 206 1.22 -13.35 0.87
N GLN A 207 2.16 -12.41 0.79
CA GLN A 207 2.91 -12.14 -0.44
C GLN A 207 4.41 -12.19 -0.16
N TRP A 208 5.12 -12.99 -0.95
CA TRP A 208 6.56 -13.14 -0.90
C TRP A 208 7.25 -11.86 -1.41
N VAL A 209 8.27 -11.41 -0.69
CA VAL A 209 9.01 -10.18 -0.98
C VAL A 209 10.38 -10.51 -1.55
N SER A 210 11.17 -11.30 -0.82
CA SER A 210 12.53 -11.66 -1.20
C SER A 210 13.03 -12.87 -0.39
N PRO A 211 14.14 -13.51 -0.80
CA PRO A 211 14.76 -14.57 0.00
C PRO A 211 15.21 -14.07 1.38
N TYR A 212 15.37 -12.75 1.56
CA TYR A 212 15.77 -12.14 2.83
C TYR A 212 14.59 -11.62 3.67
N LEU A 213 13.41 -11.41 3.13
CA LEU A 213 12.28 -10.94 3.95
C LEU A 213 11.23 -12.04 4.14
N GLY A 214 11.22 -13.05 3.27
CA GLY A 214 10.16 -14.03 3.25
C GLY A 214 8.87 -13.36 2.79
N TRP A 215 7.82 -13.46 3.59
CA TRP A 215 6.49 -12.96 3.25
C TRP A 215 6.09 -11.77 4.10
N VAL A 216 5.23 -10.95 3.50
CA VAL A 216 4.39 -10.00 4.20
C VAL A 216 2.94 -10.49 4.18
N GLU A 217 2.35 -10.65 5.36
CA GLU A 217 0.92 -10.84 5.51
C GLU A 217 0.25 -9.47 5.61
N LEU A 218 -0.89 -9.32 4.95
CA LEU A 218 -1.58 -8.06 4.76
C LEU A 218 -3.07 -8.24 5.04
N ARG A 219 -3.67 -7.24 5.70
CA ARG A 219 -5.14 -7.12 5.84
C ARG A 219 -5.59 -5.74 5.39
N GLN A 220 -6.63 -5.71 4.56
CA GLN A 220 -7.27 -4.49 4.10
C GLN A 220 -8.25 -4.00 5.17
N LEU A 221 -7.83 -3.03 5.98
CA LEU A 221 -8.61 -2.56 7.13
C LEU A 221 -9.68 -1.55 6.72
N LYS A 222 -9.34 -0.66 5.78
CA LYS A 222 -10.23 0.41 5.30
C LYS A 222 -9.86 0.81 3.87
N ASP A 223 -10.88 0.91 3.02
CA ASP A 223 -10.79 1.36 1.62
C ASP A 223 -11.09 2.85 1.46
#